data_AF-A0A1E4MA57-F1
#
_entry.id   AF-A0A1E4MA57-F1
#
_cell.length_a   1.000
_cell.length_b   1.000
_cell.length_c   1.000
_cell.angle_alpha   90.00
_cell.angle_beta   90.00
_cell.angle_gamma   90.00
#
_symmetry.space_group_name_H-M   'P 1'
#
loop_
_entity.id
_entity.type
_entity.pdbx_description
1 polymer ?
#
loop_
_entity_poly.entity_id
_entity_poly.type
_entity_poly.pdbx_seq_one_letter_code
_entity_poly.pdbx_strand_id
1 'polypeptide(L)'
;MKRGMVERWKSRRGRGVQLRLPFDDIMEFAIALLSISPQELELLGWSFADRKRLLDHFLASGRAAQETDPEALGATPIELTIPRADLERLRRFAVREFPKAASHAAVAERVLRAIEAVPDRRRGSEGR
;
A
#
# COMPACT_ATOMS: atom_id res chain seq x y z
N MET A 1 -4.41 -31.44 6.45
CA MET A 1 -3.18 -30.78 5.95
C MET A 1 -3.43 -29.41 5.29
N LYS A 2 -4.30 -28.53 5.85
CA LYS A 2 -4.61 -27.21 5.24
C LYS A 2 -4.32 -26.00 6.14
N ARG A 3 -4.14 -26.18 7.46
CA ARG A 3 -3.82 -25.09 8.42
C ARG A 3 -2.34 -24.66 8.43
N GLY A 4 -1.42 -25.58 8.14
CA GLY A 4 0.03 -25.29 8.17
C GLY A 4 0.55 -24.40 7.03
N MET A 5 -0.16 -24.29 5.90
CA MET A 5 0.24 -23.39 4.81
C MET A 5 -0.15 -21.94 5.06
N VAL A 6 -1.30 -21.69 5.70
CA VAL A 6 -1.79 -20.34 6.02
C VAL A 6 -0.94 -19.68 7.11
N GLU A 7 -0.57 -20.45 8.15
CA GLU A 7 0.36 -20.00 9.21
C GLU A 7 1.78 -19.75 8.67
N ARG A 8 2.27 -20.57 7.73
CA ARG A 8 3.56 -20.33 7.05
C ARG A 8 3.58 -19.09 6.15
N TRP A 9 2.44 -18.65 5.66
CA TRP A 9 2.33 -17.39 4.88
C TRP A 9 2.35 -16.17 5.79
N LYS A 10 1.71 -16.24 6.97
CA LYS A 10 1.79 -15.18 7.99
C LYS A 10 3.21 -14.99 8.53
N SER A 11 3.94 -16.09 8.73
CA SER A 11 5.32 -16.07 9.28
C SER A 11 6.41 -15.71 8.25
N ARG A 12 6.12 -15.74 6.94
CA ARG A 12 7.03 -15.27 5.88
C ARG A 12 6.89 -13.78 5.54
N ARG A 13 5.85 -13.09 6.02
CA ARG A 13 5.81 -11.61 6.04
C ARG A 13 6.80 -11.16 7.10
N GLY A 14 8.04 -10.89 6.71
CA GLY A 14 8.96 -10.11 7.54
C GLY A 14 8.23 -8.86 8.05
N ARG A 15 8.42 -8.52 9.33
CA ARG A 15 7.72 -7.45 10.08
C ARG A 15 7.22 -6.35 9.13
N GLY A 16 5.93 -6.40 8.79
CA GLY A 16 5.29 -5.39 7.95
C GLY A 16 5.46 -4.02 8.58
N VAL A 17 5.48 -2.99 7.75
CA VAL A 17 5.41 -1.61 8.21
C VAL A 17 3.95 -1.19 8.31
N GLN A 18 3.68 -0.29 9.25
CA GLN A 18 2.37 0.36 9.37
C GLN A 18 2.40 1.63 8.51
N LEU A 19 1.49 1.70 7.55
CA LEU A 19 1.24 2.88 6.73
C LEU A 19 -0.17 3.37 7.07
N ARG A 20 -0.35 4.66 7.34
CA ARG A 20 -1.67 5.23 7.63
C ARG A 20 -2.05 6.17 6.51
N LEU A 21 -3.21 5.95 5.89
CA LEU A 21 -3.72 6.75 4.79
C LEU A 21 -5.21 7.03 4.99
N PRO A 22 -5.72 8.21 4.58
CA PRO A 22 -7.15 8.42 4.42
C PRO A 22 -7.78 7.34 3.54
N PHE A 23 -9.03 6.96 3.81
CA PHE A 23 -9.71 5.95 3.02
C PHE A 23 -9.84 6.34 1.55
N ASP A 24 -10.10 7.62 1.26
CA ASP A 24 -10.19 8.11 -0.13
C ASP A 24 -8.87 7.93 -0.87
N ASP A 25 -7.74 8.23 -0.22
CA ASP A 25 -6.40 8.04 -0.82
C ASP A 25 -6.14 6.55 -1.12
N ILE A 26 -6.62 5.64 -0.27
CA ILE A 26 -6.53 4.19 -0.50
C ILE A 26 -7.37 3.78 -1.72
N MET A 27 -8.59 4.30 -1.84
CA MET A 27 -9.49 4.00 -2.94
C MET A 27 -8.97 4.53 -4.27
N GLU A 28 -8.47 5.77 -4.30
CA GLU A 28 -7.86 6.35 -5.49
C GLU A 28 -6.64 5.54 -5.95
N PHE A 29 -5.77 5.13 -5.03
CA PHE A 29 -4.64 4.26 -5.36
C PHE A 29 -5.07 2.89 -5.87
N ALA A 30 -6.13 2.30 -5.29
CA ALA A 30 -6.66 1.02 -5.75
C ALA A 30 -7.21 1.12 -7.18
N ILE A 31 -7.97 2.17 -7.49
CA ILE A 31 -8.52 2.43 -8.82
C ILE A 31 -7.40 2.68 -9.83
N ALA A 32 -6.39 3.47 -9.45
CA ALA A 32 -5.25 3.76 -10.32
C ALA A 32 -4.44 2.49 -10.60
N LEU A 33 -4.19 1.64 -9.59
CA LEU A 33 -3.52 0.34 -9.76
C LEU A 33 -4.31 -0.58 -10.71
N LEU A 34 -5.63 -0.59 -10.62
CA LEU A 34 -6.50 -1.39 -11.51
C LEU A 34 -6.48 -0.88 -12.95
N SER A 35 -6.30 0.43 -13.12
CA SER A 35 -6.29 1.11 -14.43
C SER A 35 -4.96 0.92 -15.19
N ILE A 36 -3.89 0.45 -14.54
CA ILE A 36 -2.61 0.19 -15.20
C ILE A 36 -2.77 -0.93 -16.23
N SER A 37 -2.33 -0.66 -17.46
CA SER A 37 -2.28 -1.65 -18.54
C SER A 37 -1.20 -2.72 -18.30
N PRO A 38 -1.30 -3.91 -18.94
CA PRO A 38 -0.26 -4.94 -18.84
C PRO A 38 1.14 -4.41 -19.26
N GLN A 39 1.20 -3.56 -20.28
CA GLN A 39 2.45 -2.97 -20.77
C GLN A 39 3.07 -2.02 -19.73
N GLU A 40 2.25 -1.21 -19.06
CA GLU A 40 2.74 -0.33 -18.00
C GLU A 40 3.20 -1.13 -16.76
N LEU A 41 2.53 -2.25 -16.45
CA LEU A 41 3.04 -3.17 -15.42
C LEU A 41 4.42 -3.72 -15.77
N GLU A 42 4.65 -4.10 -17.02
CA GLU A 42 5.96 -4.55 -17.50
C GLU A 42 7.03 -3.44 -17.39
N LEU A 43 6.69 -2.19 -17.74
CA LEU A 43 7.59 -1.03 -17.59
C LEU A 43 7.96 -0.73 -16.12
N LEU A 44 7.09 -1.10 -15.19
CA LEU A 44 7.37 -1.06 -13.75
C LEU A 44 8.19 -2.26 -13.27
N GLY A 45 8.38 -3.28 -14.12
CA GLY A 45 8.99 -4.56 -13.77
C GLY A 45 8.09 -5.40 -12.85
N TRP A 46 6.77 -5.24 -12.96
CA TRP A 46 5.79 -5.87 -12.09
C TRP A 46 5.01 -6.94 -12.85
N SER A 47 4.70 -8.02 -12.14
CA SER A 47 3.74 -9.02 -12.60
C SER A 47 2.32 -8.65 -12.19
N PHE A 48 1.33 -9.30 -12.81
CA PHE A 48 -0.06 -9.27 -12.32
C PHE A 48 -0.17 -9.73 -10.85
N ALA A 49 0.69 -10.64 -10.41
CA ALA A 49 0.72 -11.09 -9.02
C ALA A 49 1.20 -10.00 -8.06
N ASP A 50 2.12 -9.13 -8.49
CA ASP A 50 2.52 -7.94 -7.73
C ASP A 50 1.34 -6.97 -7.56
N ARG A 51 0.64 -6.66 -8.66
CA ARG A 51 -0.57 -5.82 -8.62
C ARG A 51 -1.63 -6.39 -7.67
N LYS A 52 -1.94 -7.68 -7.81
CA LYS A 52 -2.92 -8.36 -6.93
C LYS A 52 -2.50 -8.25 -5.45
N ARG A 53 -1.23 -8.51 -5.15
CA ARG A 53 -0.72 -8.45 -3.78
C ARG A 53 -0.84 -7.05 -3.18
N LEU A 54 -0.62 -5.99 -3.96
CA LEU A 54 -0.82 -4.61 -3.49
C LEU A 54 -2.31 -4.33 -3.21
N LEU A 55 -3.20 -4.73 -4.12
CA LEU A 55 -4.65 -4.60 -3.92
C LEU A 55 -5.13 -5.40 -2.70
N ASP A 56 -4.59 -6.58 -2.44
CA ASP A 56 -4.93 -7.37 -1.26
C ASP A 56 -4.62 -6.62 0.05
N HIS A 57 -3.58 -5.77 0.09
CA HIS A 57 -3.29 -4.95 1.26
C HIS A 57 -4.32 -3.83 1.45
N PHE A 58 -4.81 -3.23 0.36
CA PHE A 58 -5.88 -2.24 0.42
C PHE A 58 -7.21 -2.87 0.82
N LEU A 59 -7.54 -4.05 0.28
CA LEU A 59 -8.76 -4.78 0.66
C LEU A 59 -8.78 -5.18 2.14
N ALA A 60 -7.62 -5.40 2.76
CA ALA A 60 -7.53 -5.67 4.19
C ALA A 60 -7.99 -4.48 5.06
N SER A 61 -8.00 -3.26 4.51
CA SER A 61 -8.52 -2.06 5.16
C SER A 61 -10.05 -2.06 5.29
N GLY A 62 -10.74 -2.89 4.48
CA GLY A 62 -12.19 -2.85 4.32
C GLY A 62 -12.97 -3.09 5.62
N ARG A 63 -12.43 -3.88 6.55
CA ARG A 63 -13.09 -4.09 7.85
C ARG A 63 -13.11 -2.81 8.69
N ALA A 64 -12.01 -2.09 8.75
CA ALA A 64 -11.94 -0.82 9.45
C ALA A 64 -12.84 0.22 8.79
N ALA A 65 -12.89 0.24 7.45
CA ALA A 65 -13.80 1.12 6.71
C ALA A 65 -15.28 0.81 7.00
N GLN A 66 -15.67 -0.46 7.06
CA GLN A 66 -17.05 -0.89 7.35
C GLN A 66 -17.51 -0.54 8.77
N GLU A 67 -16.58 -0.47 9.73
CA GLU A 67 -16.87 -0.12 11.12
C GLU A 67 -16.85 1.41 11.35
N THR A 68 -16.53 2.20 10.33
CA THR A 68 -16.41 3.67 10.41
C THR A 68 -17.70 4.35 9.97
N ASP A 69 -18.00 5.50 10.61
CA ASP A 69 -19.09 6.38 10.20
C ASP A 69 -18.94 6.80 8.72
N PRO A 70 -19.94 6.55 7.85
CA PRO A 70 -19.90 6.93 6.44
C PRO A 70 -19.57 8.40 6.19
N GLU A 71 -20.01 9.33 7.05
CA GLU A 71 -19.76 10.76 6.86
C GLU A 71 -18.31 11.15 7.13
N ALA A 72 -17.61 10.39 7.97
CA ALA A 72 -16.21 10.62 8.33
C ALA A 72 -15.23 9.72 7.55
N LEU A 73 -15.73 8.70 6.84
CA LEU A 73 -14.91 7.63 6.28
C LEU A 73 -13.80 8.15 5.36
N GLY A 74 -14.12 9.05 4.44
CA GLY A 74 -13.16 9.51 3.42
C GLY A 74 -11.87 10.06 4.01
N ALA A 75 -11.98 10.87 5.07
CA ALA A 75 -10.85 11.47 5.78
C ALA A 75 -10.27 10.58 6.89
N THR A 76 -10.93 9.46 7.25
CA THR A 76 -10.51 8.61 8.35
C THR A 76 -9.19 7.91 8.01
N PRO A 77 -8.12 8.09 8.81
CA PRO A 77 -6.87 7.40 8.58
C PRO A 77 -6.99 5.90 8.89
N ILE A 78 -6.90 5.06 7.88
CA ILE A 78 -6.88 3.61 8.00
C ILE A 78 -5.43 3.11 8.02
N GLU A 79 -5.14 2.21 8.96
CA GLU A 79 -3.83 1.59 9.07
C GLU A 79 -3.71 0.35 8.18
N LEU A 80 -2.67 0.31 7.37
CA LEU A 80 -2.31 -0.78 6.47
C LEU A 80 -1.02 -1.44 6.95
N THR A 81 -1.01 -2.77 7.01
CA THR A 81 0.21 -3.55 7.26
C THR A 81 0.80 -4.04 5.94
N ILE A 82 1.87 -3.38 5.49
CA ILE A 82 2.47 -3.63 4.17
C ILE A 82 3.90 -4.15 4.33
N PRO A 83 4.30 -5.24 3.66
CA PRO A 83 5.70 -5.66 3.59
C PRO A 83 6.56 -4.55 2.97
N ARG A 84 7.79 -4.35 3.48
CA ARG A 84 8.65 -3.25 3.03
C ARG A 84 8.94 -3.27 1.51
N ALA A 85 9.09 -4.45 0.93
CA ALA A 85 9.28 -4.58 -0.52
C ALA A 85 8.07 -4.06 -1.32
N ASP A 86 6.86 -4.22 -0.78
CA ASP A 86 5.62 -3.73 -1.38
C ASP A 86 5.44 -2.23 -1.11
N LEU A 87 5.92 -1.71 0.03
CA LEU A 87 5.99 -0.27 0.30
C LEU A 87 6.87 0.45 -0.75
N GLU A 88 8.05 -0.10 -1.07
CA GLU A 88 8.92 0.46 -2.12
C GLU A 88 8.32 0.36 -3.52
N ARG A 89 7.46 -0.65 -3.76
CA ARG A 89 6.67 -0.73 -4.99
C ARG A 89 5.63 0.40 -5.03
N LEU A 90 4.86 0.59 -3.95
CA LEU A 90 3.89 1.67 -3.84
C LEU A 90 4.54 3.05 -4.02
N ARG A 91 5.70 3.27 -3.43
CA ARG A 91 6.48 4.51 -3.63
C ARG A 91 6.83 4.74 -5.10
N ARG A 92 7.34 3.72 -5.80
CA ARG A 92 7.69 3.83 -7.22
C ARG A 92 6.46 4.12 -8.09
N PHE A 93 5.33 3.51 -7.77
CA PHE A 93 4.07 3.75 -8.47
C PHE A 93 3.55 5.17 -8.23
N ALA A 94 3.57 5.65 -6.99
CA ALA A 94 3.18 7.01 -6.62
C ALA A 94 3.99 8.09 -7.35
N VAL A 95 5.27 7.84 -7.64
CA VAL A 95 6.14 8.77 -8.37
C VAL A 95 5.98 8.68 -9.89
N ARG A 96 5.88 7.46 -10.44
CA ARG A 96 6.01 7.25 -11.90
C ARG A 96 4.70 7.26 -12.66
N GLU A 97 3.65 6.73 -12.06
CA GLU A 97 2.43 6.38 -12.79
C GLU A 97 1.21 7.13 -12.27
N PHE A 98 1.13 7.28 -10.95
CA PHE A 98 0.02 7.96 -10.30
C PHE A 98 -0.14 9.45 -10.73
N PRO A 99 0.93 10.24 -10.95
CA PRO A 99 0.81 11.67 -11.32
C PRO A 99 0.41 11.91 -12.79
N LYS A 100 0.18 10.87 -13.60
CA LYS A 100 -0.17 11.02 -15.02
C LYS A 100 -1.49 11.80 -15.24
N ALA A 101 -2.28 12.01 -14.19
CA ALA A 101 -3.45 12.90 -14.17
C ALA A 101 -3.30 14.00 -13.11
N ALA A 102 -3.62 15.25 -13.45
CA ALA A 102 -3.50 16.41 -12.55
C ALA A 102 -4.33 16.28 -11.25
N SER A 103 -5.45 15.53 -11.29
CA SER A 103 -6.30 15.22 -10.13
C SER A 103 -5.58 14.37 -9.07
N HIS A 104 -4.56 13.61 -9.45
CA HIS A 104 -3.88 12.66 -8.57
C HIS A 104 -2.64 13.26 -7.89
N ALA A 105 -2.18 14.45 -8.27
CA ALA A 105 -0.93 15.01 -7.76
C ALA A 105 -0.95 15.25 -6.23
N ALA A 106 -2.05 15.81 -5.70
CA ALA A 106 -2.21 16.06 -4.27
C ALA A 106 -2.28 14.75 -3.46
N VAL A 107 -2.90 13.72 -4.03
CA VAL A 107 -3.03 12.39 -3.41
C VAL A 107 -1.68 11.67 -3.45
N ALA A 108 -0.93 11.80 -4.56
CA ALA A 108 0.44 11.31 -4.69
C ALA A 108 1.33 11.88 -3.57
N GLU A 109 1.26 13.20 -3.36
CA GLU A 109 2.05 13.88 -2.34
C GLU A 109 1.71 13.40 -0.93
N ARG A 110 0.42 13.29 -0.59
CA ARG A 110 -0.01 12.77 0.72
C ARG A 110 0.48 11.34 0.96
N VAL A 111 0.37 10.47 -0.05
CA VAL A 111 0.84 9.08 0.06
C VAL A 111 2.35 9.02 0.19
N LEU A 112 3.10 9.83 -0.56
CA LEU A 112 4.55 9.90 -0.45
C LEU A 112 5.00 10.36 0.95
N ARG A 113 4.37 11.41 1.48
CA ARG A 113 4.61 11.87 2.86
C ARG A 113 4.32 10.78 3.89
N ALA A 114 3.22 10.03 3.72
CA ALA A 114 2.87 8.92 4.61
C ALA A 114 3.89 7.77 4.53
N ILE A 115 4.41 7.47 3.34
CA ILE A 115 5.47 6.47 3.15
C ILE A 115 6.79 6.95 3.80
N GLU A 116 7.15 8.21 3.65
CA GLU A 116 8.36 8.80 4.24
C GLU A 116 8.31 8.87 5.76
N ALA A 117 7.12 9.01 6.34
CA ALA A 117 6.90 8.98 7.78
C ALA A 117 7.08 7.56 8.39
N VAL A 118 7.15 6.51 7.57
CA VAL A 118 7.38 5.14 8.04
C VAL A 118 8.83 5.00 8.52
N PRO A 119 9.09 4.68 9.80
CA PRO A 119 10.45 4.64 10.33
C PRO A 119 11.29 3.55 9.67
N ASP A 120 12.50 3.93 9.23
CA ASP A 120 13.48 2.98 8.70
C ASP A 120 14.16 2.22 9.84
N ARG A 121 13.71 0.98 10.08
CA ARG A 121 14.33 0.08 11.08
C ARG A 121 15.76 -0.36 10.73
N ARG A 122 16.40 0.17 9.66
CA ARG A 122 17.82 -0.08 9.38
C ARG A 122 18.80 0.66 10.31
N ARG A 123 18.35 1.58 11.17
CA ARG A 123 19.17 2.18 12.23
C ARG A 123 18.77 1.65 13.60
N GLY A 124 19.29 0.49 13.98
CA GLY A 124 19.05 -0.08 15.31
C GLY A 124 20.04 -1.15 15.75
N SER A 125 21.14 -1.34 15.03
CA SER A 125 22.19 -2.29 15.40
C SER A 125 23.54 -1.76 14.92
N GLU A 126 23.89 -0.57 15.38
CA GLU A 126 25.26 -0.07 15.45
C GLU A 126 25.27 1.08 16.48
N GLY A 127 25.85 0.83 17.65
CA GLY A 127 26.22 1.88 18.61
C GLY A 127 25.42 1.97 19.90
N ARG A 128 25.62 1.03 20.83
CA ARG A 128 26.36 1.19 22.09
C ARG A 128 26.24 -0.06 22.95
#